data_AF-A0A1Q6IEC4-F1
#
_entry.id   AF-A0A1Q6IEC4-F1
#
_cell.length_a   1.000
_cell.length_b   1.000
_cell.length_c   1.000
_cell.angle_alpha   90.00
_cell.angle_beta   90.00
_cell.angle_gamma   90.00
#
_symmetry.space_group_name_H-M   'P 1'
#
loop_
_entity.id
_entity.type
_entity.pdbx_description
1 polymer ?
#
loop_
_entity_poly.entity_id
_entity_poly.type
_entity_poly.pdbx_seq_one_letter_code
_entity_poly.pdbx_strand_id
1 'polypeptide(L)'
;MKNSELQDLFVEYYPALKSFAVRYVGAAEVAEDLVQDVFLRLWEKTNPLQGVRDVSAYLYQMVRFRAIDYLRSEKTKERRWRSCRLLCIRCCPCRWKGCVPRRLPRG
;
A
#
# COMPACT_ATOMS: atom_id res chain seq x y z
N MET A 1 -24.52 -1.03 -6.88
CA MET A 1 -24.11 -2.39 -6.46
C MET A 1 -24.55 -2.59 -5.03
N LYS A 2 -25.05 -3.78 -4.66
CA LYS A 2 -25.38 -4.08 -3.25
C LYS A 2 -24.06 -4.40 -2.53
N ASN A 3 -23.83 -3.77 -1.39
CA ASN A 3 -22.62 -3.93 -0.57
C ASN A 3 -22.28 -5.40 -0.23
N SER A 4 -23.26 -6.29 -0.27
CA SER A 4 -23.13 -7.72 0.01
C SER A 4 -22.27 -8.47 -1.02
N GLU A 5 -22.43 -8.19 -2.31
CA GLU A 5 -21.76 -8.94 -3.40
C GLU A 5 -20.24 -8.71 -3.40
N LEU A 6 -19.81 -7.52 -2.98
CA LEU A 6 -18.38 -7.19 -2.81
C LEU A 6 -17.76 -7.87 -1.59
N GLN A 7 -18.55 -8.12 -0.54
CA GLN A 7 -18.06 -8.82 0.65
C GLN A 7 -17.78 -10.30 0.34
N ASP A 8 -18.66 -10.96 -0.42
CA ASP A 8 -18.45 -12.35 -0.79
C ASP A 8 -17.20 -12.50 -1.68
N LEU A 9 -17.04 -11.60 -2.66
CA LEU A 9 -15.83 -11.50 -3.48
C LEU A 9 -14.58 -11.20 -2.64
N PHE A 10 -14.70 -10.37 -1.61
CA PHE A 10 -13.59 -10.13 -0.70
C PHE A 10 -13.17 -11.43 -0.01
N VAL A 11 -14.09 -12.14 0.63
CA VAL A 11 -13.77 -13.35 1.40
C VAL A 11 -13.15 -14.42 0.50
N GLU A 12 -13.63 -14.57 -0.73
CA GLU A 12 -13.11 -15.55 -1.69
C GLU A 12 -11.69 -15.20 -2.19
N TYR A 13 -11.46 -13.96 -2.62
CA TYR A 13 -10.20 -13.57 -3.27
C TYR A 13 -9.11 -13.11 -2.30
N TYR A 14 -9.47 -12.71 -1.08
CA TYR A 14 -8.54 -12.21 -0.06
C TYR A 14 -7.34 -13.15 0.21
N PRO A 15 -7.52 -14.46 0.51
CA PRO A 15 -6.38 -15.34 0.81
C PRO A 15 -5.42 -15.50 -0.38
N ALA A 16 -5.96 -15.56 -1.60
CA ALA A 16 -5.16 -15.68 -2.83
C ALA A 16 -4.39 -14.39 -3.13
N LEU A 17 -5.04 -13.23 -3.03
CA LEU A 17 -4.44 -11.92 -3.27
C LEU A 17 -3.41 -11.57 -2.19
N LYS A 18 -3.67 -11.90 -0.92
CA LYS A 18 -2.71 -11.73 0.18
C LYS A 18 -1.45 -12.54 -0.09
N SER A 19 -1.59 -13.83 -0.39
CA SER A 19 -0.46 -14.70 -0.71
C SER A 19 0.34 -14.19 -1.91
N PHE A 20 -0.35 -13.69 -2.94
CA PHE A 20 0.28 -13.06 -4.09
C PHE A 20 1.06 -11.79 -3.70
N ALA A 21 0.45 -10.88 -2.95
CA ALA A 21 1.08 -9.64 -2.49
C ALA A 21 2.31 -9.91 -1.60
N VAL A 22 2.24 -10.89 -0.70
CA VAL A 22 3.38 -11.30 0.16
C VAL A 22 4.60 -11.66 -0.68
N ARG A 23 4.44 -12.29 -1.85
CA ARG A 23 5.55 -12.62 -2.74
C ARG A 23 6.25 -11.39 -3.33
N TYR A 24 5.58 -10.23 -3.37
CA TYR A 24 6.16 -8.97 -3.84
C TYR A 24 6.80 -8.15 -2.71
N VAL A 25 6.10 -7.98 -1.59
CA VAL A 25 6.56 -7.12 -0.49
C VAL A 25 7.36 -7.85 0.59
N GLY A 26 7.27 -9.18 0.67
CA GLY A 26 8.02 -10.00 1.63
C GLY A 26 7.50 -9.94 3.08
N ALA A 27 6.52 -9.08 3.38
CA ALA A 27 5.93 -8.92 4.71
C ALA A 27 4.42 -9.16 4.66
N ALA A 28 3.93 -10.04 5.54
CA ALA A 28 2.51 -10.43 5.61
C ALA A 28 1.60 -9.28 6.04
N GLU A 29 2.04 -8.46 7.00
CA GLU A 29 1.31 -7.29 7.49
C GLU A 29 1.13 -6.26 6.37
N VAL A 30 2.21 -5.94 5.66
CA VAL A 30 2.18 -5.00 4.52
C VAL A 30 1.29 -5.52 3.39
N ALA A 31 1.35 -6.81 3.09
CA ALA A 31 0.51 -7.41 2.05
C ALA A 31 -0.98 -7.30 2.41
N GLU A 32 -1.33 -7.48 3.67
CA GLU A 32 -2.68 -7.33 4.18
C GLU A 32 -3.18 -5.89 4.06
N ASP A 33 -2.38 -4.92 4.49
CA ASP A 33 -2.69 -3.50 4.32
C ASP A 33 -2.93 -3.15 2.85
N LEU A 34 -2.08 -3.62 1.94
CA LEU A 34 -2.20 -3.34 0.51
C LEU A 34 -3.48 -3.93 -0.10
N VAL A 35 -3.85 -5.15 0.30
CA VAL A 35 -5.08 -5.79 -0.17
C VAL A 35 -6.29 -5.03 0.37
N GLN A 36 -6.32 -4.69 1.67
CA GLN A 36 -7.39 -3.88 2.26
C GLN A 36 -7.55 -2.53 1.54
N ASP A 37 -6.44 -1.85 1.25
CA ASP A 37 -6.41 -0.58 0.51
C ASP A 37 -7.07 -0.67 -0.87
N VAL A 38 -6.83 -1.78 -1.58
CA VAL A 38 -7.44 -2.03 -2.90
C VAL A 38 -8.96 -2.18 -2.76
N PHE A 39 -9.42 -2.96 -1.79
CA PHE A 39 -10.85 -3.18 -1.57
C PHE A 39 -11.57 -1.91 -1.09
N LEU A 40 -10.95 -1.11 -0.22
CA LEU A 40 -11.48 0.20 0.20
C LEU A 40 -11.68 1.13 -1.01
N ARG A 41 -10.71 1.20 -1.92
CA ARG A 41 -10.81 1.99 -3.15
C ARG A 41 -11.87 1.46 -4.12
N LEU A 42 -12.08 0.15 -4.15
CA LEU A 42 -13.19 -0.43 -4.91
C LEU A 42 -14.53 -0.02 -4.29
N TRP A 43 -14.62 0.00 -2.97
CA TRP A 43 -15.84 0.38 -2.24
C TRP A 43 -16.20 1.87 -2.40
N GLU A 44 -15.20 2.75 -2.43
CA GLU A 44 -15.39 4.19 -2.68
C GLU A 44 -15.88 4.49 -4.10
N LYS A 45 -15.59 3.61 -5.07
CA LYS A 45 -16.04 3.79 -6.44
C LYS A 45 -17.46 3.29 -6.59
N THR A 46 -18.30 4.11 -7.21
CA THR A 46 -19.71 3.78 -7.48
C THR A 46 -19.91 2.70 -8.54
N ASN A 47 -18.94 2.50 -9.45
CA ASN A 47 -18.99 1.49 -10.53
C ASN A 47 -17.58 1.03 -10.98
N PRO A 48 -16.75 0.45 -10.10
CA PRO A 48 -15.36 0.08 -10.44
C PRO A 48 -15.25 -1.04 -11.47
N LEU A 49 -16.28 -1.89 -11.58
CA LEU A 49 -16.30 -3.08 -12.43
C LEU A 49 -17.12 -2.90 -13.71
N GLN A 50 -17.63 -1.69 -13.97
CA GLN A 50 -18.46 -1.42 -15.15
C GLN A 50 -17.59 -1.52 -16.41
N GLY A 51 -17.80 -2.57 -17.21
CA GLY A 51 -17.01 -2.88 -18.41
C GLY A 51 -15.77 -3.75 -18.17
N VAL A 52 -15.52 -4.19 -16.94
CA VAL A 52 -14.47 -5.17 -16.64
C VAL A 52 -14.96 -6.55 -17.04
N ARG A 53 -14.26 -7.19 -18.00
CA ARG A 53 -14.58 -8.55 -18.45
C ARG A 53 -14.20 -9.63 -17.46
N ASP A 54 -13.12 -9.41 -16.70
CA ASP A 54 -12.59 -10.36 -15.73
C ASP A 54 -12.19 -9.63 -14.45
N VAL A 55 -13.02 -9.82 -13.41
CA VAL A 55 -12.85 -9.19 -12.10
C VAL A 55 -11.59 -9.71 -11.40
N SER A 56 -11.26 -10.98 -11.58
CA SER A 56 -10.06 -11.60 -11.01
C SER A 56 -8.81 -10.92 -11.55
N ALA A 57 -8.69 -10.83 -12.88
CA ALA A 57 -7.56 -10.18 -13.53
C ALA A 57 -7.41 -8.72 -13.11
N TYR A 58 -8.52 -8.00 -12.97
CA TYR A 58 -8.54 -6.63 -12.49
C TYR A 58 -8.01 -6.51 -11.05
N LEU A 59 -8.47 -7.37 -10.13
CA LEU A 59 -8.01 -7.38 -8.74
C LEU A 59 -6.51 -7.68 -8.63
N TYR A 60 -6.03 -8.71 -9.33
CA TYR A 60 -4.59 -9.03 -9.38
C TYR A 60 -3.77 -7.87 -9.93
N GLN A 61 -4.26 -7.18 -10.96
CA GLN A 61 -3.58 -6.02 -11.52
C GLN A 61 -3.54 -4.84 -10.53
N MET A 62 -4.63 -4.59 -9.80
CA MET A 62 -4.68 -3.55 -8.76
C MET A 62 -3.74 -3.84 -7.60
N VAL A 63 -3.74 -5.07 -7.08
CA VAL A 63 -2.83 -5.50 -6.02
C VAL A 63 -1.38 -5.42 -6.47
N ARG A 64 -1.07 -5.86 -7.70
CA ARG A 64 0.29 -5.74 -8.27
C ARG A 64 0.72 -4.28 -8.39
N PHE A 65 -0.16 -3.41 -8.88
CA PHE A 65 0.12 -1.98 -8.98
C PHE A 65 0.41 -1.38 -7.60
N ARG A 66 -0.41 -1.69 -6.59
CA ARG A 66 -0.22 -1.24 -5.22
C ARG A 66 1.08 -1.76 -4.58
N ALA A 67 1.42 -3.03 -4.80
CA ALA A 67 2.68 -3.60 -4.33
C ALA A 67 3.90 -2.92 -4.97
N ILE A 68 3.86 -2.67 -6.29
CA ILE A 68 4.94 -1.94 -6.99
C ILE A 68 5.04 -0.48 -6.48
N ASP A 69 3.91 0.19 -6.29
CA ASP A 69 3.85 1.56 -5.74
C ASP A 69 4.45 1.62 -4.34
N TYR A 70 4.10 0.65 -3.47
CA TYR A 70 4.69 0.50 -2.16
C TYR A 70 6.21 0.32 -2.22
N LEU A 71 6.71 -0.61 -3.04
CA LEU A 71 8.15 -0.85 -3.21
C LEU A 71 8.89 0.38 -3.75
N ARG A 72 8.26 1.16 -4.65
CA ARG A 72 8.80 2.45 -5.13
C ARG A 72 8.83 3.49 -4.02
N SER A 73 7.78 3.55 -3.21
CA SER A 73 7.68 4.48 -2.08
C SER A 73 8.72 4.17 -1.01
N GLU A 74 8.96 2.90 -0.69
CA GLU A 74 10.00 2.48 0.26
C GLU A 74 11.40 2.87 -0.23
N LYS A 75 11.71 2.64 -1.52
CA LYS A 75 12.97 3.10 -2.12
C LYS A 75 13.12 4.63 -2.12
N THR A 76 12.01 5.35 -2.23
CA THR A 76 12.00 6.82 -2.18
C THR A 76 12.08 7.35 -0.76
N LYS A 77 11.47 6.67 0.23
CA LYS A 77 11.64 6.97 1.65
C LYS A 77 13.08 6.73 2.09
N GLU A 78 13.72 5.65 1.65
CA GLU A 78 15.16 5.40 1.85
C GLU A 78 15.98 6.56 1.25
N ARG A 79 15.68 7.03 0.03
CA ARG A 79 16.35 8.21 -0.55
C ARG A 79 16.06 9.50 0.20
N ARG A 80 14.84 9.70 0.70
CA ARG A 80 14.44 10.89 1.47
C ARG A 80 15.05 10.89 2.87
N TRP A 81 15.26 9.71 3.46
CA TRP A 81 16.03 9.52 4.71
C TRP A 81 17.53 9.67 4.50
N ARG A 82 18.09 9.14 3.40
CA ARG A 82 19.51 9.33 3.04
C ARG A 82 19.81 10.79 2.69
N SER A 83 18.88 11.50 2.08
CA SER A 83 19.01 12.95 1.85
C SER A 83 18.95 13.75 3.16
N CYS A 84 18.35 13.21 4.22
CA CYS A 84 18.43 13.76 5.57
C CYS A 84 19.62 13.24 6.42
N ARG A 85 20.51 12.40 5.88
CA ARG A 85 21.71 11.94 6.62
C ARG A 85 22.98 12.72 6.28
N LEU A 86 23.00 13.56 5.23
CA LEU A 86 24.25 14.26 4.85
C LEU A 86 24.17 15.74 4.46
N LEU A 87 23.01 16.42 4.44
CA LEU A 87 23.01 17.89 4.33
C LEU A 87 22.22 18.55 5.45
N CYS A 88 22.89 18.62 6.60
CA CYS A 88 22.86 19.84 7.39
C CYS A 88 23.49 20.96 6.53
N ILE A 89 22.98 22.19 6.66
CA ILE A 89 23.31 23.40 5.88
C ILE A 89 22.41 23.59 4.64
N ARG A 90 21.25 24.20 4.89
CA ARG A 90 20.44 25.03 3.96
C ARG A 90 19.67 24.32 2.83
N CYS A 91 18.60 23.61 3.19
CA CYS A 91 17.23 23.90 2.70
C CYS A 91 16.29 22.71 3.00
N CYS A 92 15.37 22.90 3.95
CA CYS A 92 14.25 21.99 4.18
C CYS A 92 12.97 22.83 4.38
N PRO A 93 12.03 22.88 3.42
CA PRO A 93 10.74 23.53 3.60
C PRO A 93 9.72 22.54 4.20
N CYS A 94 10.09 21.86 5.29
CA CYS A 94 9.24 20.87 5.95
C CYS A 94 8.97 21.29 7.40
N ARG A 95 8.11 22.28 7.62
CA ARG A 95 7.63 22.66 8.96
C ARG A 95 6.43 21.81 9.36
N TRP A 96 6.58 20.49 9.40
CA TRP A 96 5.60 19.61 10.05
C TRP A 96 5.98 19.48 11.52
N LYS A 97 5.16 20.08 12.39
CA LYS A 97 5.31 20.02 13.85
C LYS A 97 4.95 18.62 14.32
N GLY A 98 5.94 17.81 14.71
CA GLY A 98 5.63 16.50 15.30
C GLY A 98 6.75 15.47 15.36
N CYS A 99 7.95 15.71 14.79
CA CYS A 99 9.06 14.77 14.93
C CYS A 99 9.69 14.85 16.34
N VAL A 100 9.15 14.05 17.26
CA VAL A 100 9.80 13.71 18.54
C VAL A 100 10.82 12.59 18.27
N PRO A 101 12.10 12.73 18.64
CA PRO A 101 13.10 11.69 18.43
C PRO A 101 12.84 10.50 19.37
N ARG A 102 12.59 9.31 18.81
CA ARG A 102 12.66 8.06 19.58
C ARG A 102 14.11 7.86 20.05
N ARG A 103 14.33 7.88 21.37
CA ARG A 103 15.61 7.47 21.98
C ARG A 103 15.82 5.98 21.66
N LEU A 104 16.93 5.67 20.99
CA LEU A 104 17.44 4.30 20.85
C LEU A 104 18.02 3.84 22.19
N PRO A 105 17.85 2.57 22.60
CA PRO A 105 18.48 2.04 23.81
C PRO A 105 19.99 1.89 23.56
N ARG A 106 20.80 2.34 24.53
CA ARG A 106 22.26 2.15 24.52
C ARG A 106 22.57 0.79 25.16
N GLY A 107 23.25 -0.08 24.41
CA GLY A 107 24.15 -1.09 24.94
C GLY A 107 25.57 -0.53 24.95
#